data_AF-A0A0Q3VI96-F1
#
_entry.id   AF-A0A0Q3VI96-F1
#
_cell.length_a   1.000
_cell.length_b   1.000
_cell.length_c   1.000
_cell.angle_alpha   90.00
_cell.angle_beta   90.00
_cell.angle_gamma   90.00
#
_symmetry.space_group_name_H-M   'P 1'
#
loop_
_entity.id
_entity.type
_entity.pdbx_description
1 polymer ?
#
loop_
_entity_poly.entity_id
_entity_poly.type
_entity_poly.pdbx_seq_one_letter_code
_entity_poly.pdbx_strand_id
1 'polypeptide(L)'
;MNAIIRVTNLIDQHGETFVDCEGCHICEEIKSLRKDISNNNVPKGFKHILAKGEDMTRSDIATLIEGGVPKNEIRKALKLHKDKFAQLLWNFGLERGYEKKSVMGVVDVEITAEEYYALKEKGLKDAEIALKKGVNEYTLRNWKYQNRIKANKKAKRPKLMAKQDSETKPTKEDQNAEYRQLIDELSTALNDEKKSGKEKDALIEKLEAKVSELESIHAACDDVESELTSLREERNNYRDQLLDTRHELTQLDYSHENIKKENEKMIKSMALYETENMAMRELLRLWI
;
A
#
# COMPACT_ATOMS: atom_id res chain seq x y z
N MET A 1 -3.11 -25.00 4.59
CA MET A 1 -2.35 -24.67 3.36
C MET A 1 -3.27 -23.91 2.42
N ASN A 2 -2.90 -22.71 1.98
CA ASN A 2 -3.77 -21.85 1.15
C ASN A 2 -4.11 -22.56 -0.16
N ALA A 3 -5.39 -22.65 -0.52
CA ALA A 3 -5.85 -23.31 -1.74
C ALA A 3 -5.20 -22.71 -3.00
N ILE A 4 -4.86 -21.41 -2.97
CA ILE A 4 -4.14 -20.73 -4.05
C ILE A 4 -2.71 -21.28 -4.18
N ILE A 5 -2.00 -21.43 -3.06
CA ILE A 5 -0.62 -21.99 -3.04
C ILE A 5 -0.63 -23.45 -3.51
N ARG A 6 -1.66 -24.22 -3.12
CA ARG A 6 -1.82 -25.61 -3.57
C ARG A 6 -2.09 -25.69 -5.07
N VAL A 7 -2.89 -24.79 -5.64
CA VAL A 7 -3.12 -24.72 -7.09
C VAL A 7 -1.83 -24.37 -7.84
N THR A 8 -1.03 -23.41 -7.35
CA THR A 8 0.26 -23.08 -7.97
C THR A 8 1.21 -24.27 -7.97
N ASN A 9 1.36 -24.94 -6.83
CA ASN A 9 2.22 -26.13 -6.73
C ASN A 9 1.75 -27.28 -7.65
N LEU A 10 0.43 -27.47 -7.80
CA LEU A 10 -0.12 -28.48 -8.70
C LEU A 10 0.08 -28.13 -10.18
N ILE A 11 0.08 -26.84 -10.53
CA ILE A 11 0.41 -26.38 -11.89
C ILE A 11 1.90 -26.62 -12.18
N ASP A 12 2.78 -26.31 -11.22
CA ASP A 12 4.22 -26.54 -11.35
C ASP A 12 4.54 -28.04 -11.45
N GLN A 13 3.83 -28.89 -10.70
CA GLN A 13 3.94 -30.36 -10.80
C GLN A 13 3.40 -30.91 -12.11
N HIS A 14 2.44 -30.24 -12.73
CA HIS A 14 1.88 -30.65 -14.03
C HIS A 14 2.82 -30.29 -15.20
N GLY A 15 3.63 -29.24 -15.07
CA GLY A 15 4.58 -28.82 -16.10
C GLY A 15 3.93 -28.26 -17.37
N GLU A 16 4.72 -28.15 -18.44
CA GLU A 16 4.34 -27.48 -19.71
C GLU A 16 3.17 -28.15 -20.45
N THR A 17 2.83 -29.39 -20.14
CA THR A 17 1.73 -30.15 -20.75
C THR A 17 0.35 -29.82 -20.16
N PHE A 18 0.26 -28.85 -19.23
CA PHE A 18 -1.01 -28.45 -18.61
C PHE A 18 -2.05 -27.93 -19.63
N VAL A 19 -1.60 -27.29 -20.71
CA VAL A 19 -2.48 -26.70 -21.73
C VAL A 19 -3.13 -27.76 -22.62
N ASP A 20 -2.42 -28.86 -22.89
CA ASP A 20 -2.83 -29.93 -23.81
C ASP A 20 -3.26 -31.22 -23.08
N CYS A 21 -3.47 -31.17 -21.77
CA CYS A 21 -3.82 -32.34 -20.98
C CYS A 21 -5.29 -32.74 -21.17
N GLU A 22 -5.53 -33.98 -21.58
CA GLU A 22 -6.88 -34.56 -21.78
C GLU A 22 -7.66 -34.82 -20.48
N GLY A 23 -7.19 -34.30 -19.33
CA GLY A 23 -7.87 -34.38 -18.04
C GLY A 23 -7.29 -35.42 -17.10
N CYS A 24 -6.05 -35.21 -16.66
CA CYS A 24 -5.46 -36.04 -15.61
C CYS A 24 -6.04 -35.69 -14.22
N HIS A 25 -5.78 -36.54 -13.23
CA HIS A 25 -6.18 -36.34 -11.83
C HIS A 25 -5.74 -34.98 -11.26
N ILE A 26 -4.58 -34.46 -11.67
CA ILE A 26 -4.07 -33.15 -11.23
C ILE A 26 -4.92 -32.01 -11.82
N CYS A 27 -5.32 -32.10 -13.10
CA CYS A 27 -6.23 -31.13 -13.71
C CYS A 27 -7.62 -31.14 -13.05
N GLU A 28 -8.14 -32.31 -12.69
CA GLU A 28 -9.41 -32.40 -11.96
C GLU A 28 -9.32 -31.81 -10.55
N GLU A 29 -8.22 -32.06 -9.84
CA GLU A 29 -7.96 -31.47 -8.53
C GLU A 29 -7.83 -29.94 -8.61
N ILE A 30 -7.10 -29.42 -9.61
CA ILE A 30 -7.03 -27.97 -9.89
C ILE A 30 -8.42 -27.41 -10.20
N LYS A 31 -9.24 -28.10 -11.01
CA LYS A 31 -10.61 -27.66 -11.31
C LYS A 31 -11.49 -27.65 -10.06
N SER A 32 -11.42 -28.68 -9.21
CA SER A 32 -12.16 -28.74 -7.95
C SER A 32 -11.72 -27.63 -7.00
N LEU A 33 -10.40 -27.44 -6.82
CA LEU A 33 -9.85 -26.38 -5.96
C LEU A 33 -10.20 -24.99 -6.49
N ARG A 34 -10.18 -24.76 -7.81
CA ARG A 34 -10.65 -23.50 -8.41
C ARG A 34 -12.14 -23.29 -8.20
N LYS A 35 -12.94 -24.35 -8.26
CA LYS A 35 -14.39 -24.30 -7.96
C LYS A 35 -14.64 -23.98 -6.49
N ASP A 36 -13.84 -24.54 -5.58
CA ASP A 36 -13.92 -24.24 -4.15
C ASP A 36 -13.41 -22.85 -3.79
N ILE A 37 -12.38 -22.33 -4.49
CA ILE A 37 -11.95 -20.93 -4.40
C ILE A 37 -13.04 -19.98 -4.95
N SER A 38 -13.77 -20.40 -5.99
CA SER A 38 -14.86 -19.61 -6.57
C SER A 38 -16.15 -19.62 -5.74
N ASN A 39 -16.34 -20.68 -4.93
CA ASN A 39 -17.44 -20.76 -3.99
C ASN A 39 -17.12 -19.85 -2.80
N ASN A 40 -17.87 -18.75 -2.67
CA ASN A 40 -17.77 -17.74 -1.59
C ASN A 40 -18.12 -18.31 -0.19
N ASN A 41 -17.63 -19.48 0.18
CA ASN A 41 -17.90 -20.10 1.46
C ASN A 41 -16.99 -19.49 2.52
N VAL A 42 -17.60 -18.63 3.34
CA VAL A 42 -16.98 -18.12 4.57
C VAL A 42 -16.66 -19.32 5.48
N PRO A 43 -15.41 -19.52 5.92
CA PRO A 43 -15.07 -20.56 6.87
C PRO A 43 -15.86 -20.38 8.18
N LYS A 44 -16.41 -21.48 8.72
CA LYS A 44 -17.39 -21.46 9.84
C LYS A 44 -16.93 -20.65 11.06
N GLY A 45 -15.62 -20.61 11.32
CA GLY A 45 -15.03 -19.89 12.46
C GLY A 45 -15.14 -18.37 12.40
N PHE A 46 -15.33 -17.76 11.22
CA PHE A 46 -15.26 -16.29 11.06
C PHE A 46 -16.63 -15.59 11.00
N LYS A 47 -17.73 -16.35 11.09
CA LYS A 47 -19.10 -15.81 11.01
C LYS A 47 -19.40 -14.79 12.11
N HIS A 48 -18.89 -15.01 13.32
CA HIS A 48 -19.10 -14.11 14.46
C HIS A 48 -18.41 -12.76 14.29
N ILE A 49 -17.30 -12.70 13.54
CA ILE A 49 -16.60 -11.46 13.22
C ILE A 49 -17.36 -10.70 12.12
N LEU A 50 -17.81 -11.39 11.07
CA LEU A 50 -18.63 -10.77 10.03
C LEU A 50 -19.96 -10.23 10.56
N ALA A 51 -20.51 -10.83 11.63
CA ALA A 51 -21.73 -10.35 12.28
C ALA A 51 -21.57 -8.97 12.92
N LYS A 52 -20.34 -8.51 13.22
CA LYS A 52 -20.08 -7.15 13.73
C LYS A 52 -20.40 -6.06 12.70
N GLY A 53 -20.48 -6.40 11.41
CA GLY A 53 -20.91 -5.45 10.37
C GLY A 53 -20.04 -4.20 10.30
N GLU A 54 -20.67 -3.02 10.37
CA GLU A 54 -19.99 -1.71 10.30
C GLU A 54 -19.05 -1.44 11.49
N ASP A 55 -19.23 -2.14 12.62
CA ASP A 55 -18.41 -1.99 13.83
C ASP A 55 -17.11 -2.81 13.80
N MET A 56 -16.80 -3.46 12.67
CA MET A 56 -15.57 -4.22 12.51
C MET A 56 -14.33 -3.31 12.60
N THR A 57 -13.39 -3.70 13.47
CA THR A 57 -12.12 -2.98 13.64
C THR A 57 -11.09 -3.36 12.58
N ARG A 58 -10.01 -2.59 12.47
CA ARG A 58 -8.86 -2.93 11.60
C ARG A 58 -8.33 -4.35 11.85
N SER A 59 -8.22 -4.75 13.11
CA SER A 59 -7.76 -6.09 13.49
C SER A 59 -8.75 -7.17 13.06
N ASP A 60 -10.06 -6.93 13.21
CA ASP A 60 -11.08 -7.88 12.75
C ASP A 60 -10.96 -8.12 11.23
N ILE A 61 -10.78 -7.05 10.45
CA ILE A 61 -10.63 -7.12 8.99
C ILE A 61 -9.33 -7.82 8.60
N ALA A 62 -8.22 -7.55 9.30
CA ALA A 62 -6.95 -8.24 9.09
C ALA A 62 -7.08 -9.76 9.34
N THR A 63 -7.68 -10.14 10.48
CA THR A 63 -7.91 -11.55 10.84
C THR A 63 -8.82 -12.27 9.82
N LEU A 64 -9.82 -11.60 9.26
CA LEU A 64 -10.66 -12.16 8.19
C LEU A 64 -9.86 -12.42 6.91
N ILE A 65 -8.98 -11.49 6.52
CA ILE A 65 -8.14 -11.63 5.32
C ILE A 65 -7.11 -12.75 5.52
N GLU A 66 -6.42 -12.79 6.65
CA GLU A 66 -5.48 -13.85 7.01
C GLU A 66 -6.18 -15.22 7.10
N GLY A 67 -7.40 -15.24 7.61
CA GLY A 67 -8.28 -16.41 7.67
C GLY A 67 -8.81 -16.89 6.32
N GLY A 68 -8.45 -16.23 5.22
CA GLY A 68 -8.85 -16.60 3.86
C GLY A 68 -10.32 -16.29 3.54
N VAL A 69 -10.97 -15.39 4.29
CA VAL A 69 -12.34 -14.96 4.00
C VAL A 69 -12.34 -14.11 2.73
N PRO A 70 -13.25 -14.36 1.77
CA PRO A 70 -13.32 -13.58 0.54
C PRO A 70 -13.58 -12.09 0.81
N LYS A 71 -12.77 -11.21 0.21
CA LYS A 71 -12.89 -9.75 0.32
C LYS A 71 -14.30 -9.23 0.01
N ASN A 72 -15.02 -9.90 -0.89
CA ASN A 72 -16.38 -9.53 -1.25
C ASN A 72 -17.40 -9.74 -0.12
N GLU A 73 -17.21 -10.78 0.71
CA GLU A 73 -18.08 -11.06 1.86
C GLU A 73 -17.81 -10.09 3.00
N ILE A 74 -16.54 -9.75 3.24
CA ILE A 74 -16.14 -8.70 4.20
C ILE A 74 -16.74 -7.35 3.79
N ARG A 75 -16.66 -7.01 2.50
CA ARG A 75 -17.25 -5.78 1.94
C ARG A 75 -18.78 -5.74 2.13
N LYS A 76 -19.47 -6.85 1.89
CA LYS A 76 -20.92 -6.95 2.09
C LYS A 76 -21.29 -6.75 3.56
N ALA A 77 -20.55 -7.36 4.47
CA ALA A 77 -20.77 -7.22 5.90
C ALA A 77 -20.57 -5.77 6.39
N LEU A 78 -19.55 -5.06 5.86
CA LEU A 78 -19.31 -3.63 6.11
C LEU A 78 -20.29 -2.69 5.38
N LYS A 79 -21.14 -3.21 4.48
CA LYS A 79 -22.04 -2.43 3.61
C LYS A 79 -21.35 -1.31 2.81
N LEU A 80 -20.07 -1.48 2.49
CA LEU A 80 -19.29 -0.49 1.76
C LEU A 80 -19.38 -0.68 0.24
N HIS A 81 -19.36 0.44 -0.47
CA HIS A 81 -19.14 0.44 -1.92
C HIS A 81 -17.73 -0.06 -2.23
N LYS A 82 -17.55 -0.69 -3.41
CA LYS A 82 -16.29 -1.31 -3.84
C LYS A 82 -15.08 -0.38 -3.71
N ASP A 83 -15.21 0.86 -4.16
CA ASP A 83 -14.10 1.83 -4.14
C ASP A 83 -13.75 2.30 -2.72
N LYS A 84 -14.76 2.48 -1.86
CA LYS A 84 -14.56 2.86 -0.46
C LYS A 84 -13.89 1.73 0.32
N PHE A 85 -14.28 0.49 0.03
CA PHE A 85 -13.67 -0.68 0.66
C PHE A 85 -12.20 -0.85 0.29
N ALA A 86 -11.84 -0.64 -0.99
CA ALA A 86 -10.45 -0.67 -1.42
C ALA A 86 -9.59 0.43 -0.77
N GLN A 87 -10.13 1.65 -0.67
CA GLN A 87 -9.47 2.75 0.07
C GLN A 87 -9.26 2.41 1.55
N LEU A 88 -10.26 1.79 2.18
CA LEU A 88 -10.17 1.35 3.58
C LEU A 88 -9.06 0.31 3.78
N LEU A 89 -8.98 -0.71 2.91
CA LEU A 89 -7.92 -1.72 2.98
C LEU A 89 -6.53 -1.12 2.77
N TRP A 90 -6.41 -0.16 1.86
CA TRP A 90 -5.17 0.57 1.61
C TRP A 90 -4.75 1.43 2.81
N ASN A 91 -5.67 2.22 3.37
CA ASN A 91 -5.43 3.02 4.58
C ASN A 91 -4.98 2.15 5.77
N PHE A 92 -5.45 0.90 5.83
CA PHE A 92 -5.06 -0.06 6.87
C PHE A 92 -3.78 -0.84 6.54
N GLY A 93 -3.17 -0.62 5.38
CA GLY A 93 -1.98 -1.36 4.93
C GLY A 93 -2.24 -2.83 4.64
N LEU A 94 -3.51 -3.23 4.46
CA LEU A 94 -3.94 -4.62 4.23
C LEU A 94 -3.99 -4.99 2.73
N GLU A 95 -3.67 -4.05 1.85
CA GLU A 95 -3.63 -4.25 0.41
C GLU A 95 -2.43 -3.53 -0.22
N ARG A 96 -1.45 -4.30 -0.72
CA ARG A 96 -0.34 -3.78 -1.55
C ARG A 96 -0.83 -3.68 -2.99
N GLY A 97 -0.76 -2.48 -3.58
CA GLY A 97 -1.02 -2.29 -5.01
C GLY A 97 -2.34 -1.62 -5.39
N TYR A 98 -3.11 -1.05 -4.44
CA TYR A 98 -4.14 -0.07 -4.80
C TYR A 98 -3.51 1.30 -5.03
N GLU A 99 -2.66 1.40 -6.06
CA GLU A 99 -2.62 2.66 -6.78
C GLU A 99 -4.04 2.81 -7.31
N LYS A 100 -4.77 3.78 -6.76
CA LYS A 100 -5.93 4.34 -7.43
C LYS A 100 -5.46 4.46 -8.87
N LYS A 101 -6.04 3.69 -9.81
CA LYS A 101 -5.96 4.05 -11.22
C LYS A 101 -6.55 5.44 -11.21
N SER A 102 -5.67 6.42 -11.07
CA SER A 102 -5.98 7.81 -11.27
C SER A 102 -6.75 7.75 -12.57
N VAL A 103 -7.95 8.28 -12.54
CA VAL A 103 -8.61 8.80 -13.73
C VAL A 103 -7.48 9.23 -14.64
N MET A 104 -7.24 8.45 -15.73
CA MET A 104 -6.05 8.56 -16.59
C MET A 104 -5.62 10.00 -16.54
N GLY A 105 -4.43 10.28 -15.97
CA GLY A 105 -3.97 11.65 -15.77
C GLY A 105 -4.24 12.42 -17.04
N VAL A 106 -5.33 13.19 -17.03
CA VAL A 106 -5.55 14.24 -18.00
C VAL A 106 -4.54 15.23 -17.50
N VAL A 107 -3.31 15.11 -18.00
CA VAL A 107 -2.42 16.25 -18.06
C VAL A 107 -3.27 17.26 -18.79
N ASP A 108 -3.80 18.23 -18.05
CA ASP A 108 -4.60 19.30 -18.63
C ASP A 108 -3.74 19.91 -19.72
N VAL A 109 -4.15 19.68 -20.96
CA VAL A 109 -3.42 20.21 -22.09
C VAL A 109 -3.62 21.72 -22.01
N GLU A 110 -2.60 22.45 -21.57
CA GLU A 110 -2.54 23.90 -21.58
C GLU A 110 -2.42 24.41 -23.03
N ILE A 111 -3.49 24.17 -23.79
CA ILE A 111 -3.69 24.67 -25.13
C ILE A 111 -5.15 25.09 -25.25
N THR A 112 -5.36 26.27 -25.82
CA THR A 112 -6.68 26.77 -26.18
C THR A 112 -7.04 26.30 -27.61
N ALA A 113 -8.33 26.33 -27.95
CA ALA A 113 -8.77 25.99 -29.31
C ALA A 113 -8.10 26.88 -30.38
N GLU A 114 -7.94 28.16 -30.08
CA GLU A 114 -7.33 29.16 -30.97
C GLU A 114 -5.86 28.88 -31.21
N GLU A 115 -5.11 28.57 -30.13
CA GLU A 115 -3.71 28.16 -30.24
C GLU A 115 -3.53 26.89 -31.07
N TYR A 116 -4.42 25.90 -30.92
CA TYR A 116 -4.40 24.69 -31.73
C TYR A 116 -4.58 25.02 -33.22
N TYR A 117 -5.56 25.85 -33.58
CA TYR A 117 -5.76 26.23 -34.98
C TYR A 117 -4.59 27.04 -35.54
N ALA A 118 -4.00 27.97 -34.78
CA ALA A 118 -2.82 28.72 -35.20
C ALA A 118 -1.61 27.81 -35.47
N LEU A 119 -1.43 26.74 -34.68
CA LEU A 119 -0.39 25.74 -34.92
C LEU A 119 -0.70 24.86 -36.14
N LYS A 120 -1.98 24.57 -36.42
CA LYS A 120 -2.39 23.87 -37.65
C LYS A 120 -2.19 24.71 -38.90
N GLU A 121 -2.44 26.02 -38.85
CA GLU A 121 -2.22 26.94 -39.97
C GLU A 121 -0.73 27.04 -40.33
N LYS A 122 0.15 26.97 -39.32
CA LYS A 122 1.60 26.85 -39.50
C LYS A 122 2.06 25.51 -40.09
N GLY A 123 1.13 24.59 -40.36
CA GLY A 123 1.40 23.31 -41.02
C GLY A 123 1.83 22.18 -40.09
N LEU A 124 1.81 22.37 -38.76
CA LEU A 124 2.24 21.34 -37.82
C LEU A 124 1.27 20.15 -37.79
N LYS A 125 1.84 18.95 -37.69
CA LYS A 125 1.10 17.71 -37.46
C LYS A 125 0.68 17.60 -36.00
N ASP A 126 -0.35 16.82 -35.73
CA ASP A 126 -0.86 16.65 -34.36
C ASP A 126 0.20 16.03 -33.44
N ALA A 127 1.06 15.14 -33.97
CA ALA A 127 2.23 14.60 -33.25
C ALA A 127 3.24 15.68 -32.83
N GLU A 128 3.53 16.61 -33.74
CA GLU A 128 4.46 17.73 -33.49
C GLU A 128 3.87 18.73 -32.51
N ILE A 129 2.55 18.95 -32.56
CA ILE A 129 1.82 19.79 -31.60
C ILE A 129 1.84 19.14 -30.21
N ALA A 130 1.63 17.83 -30.12
CA ALA A 130 1.66 17.08 -28.87
C ALA A 130 3.05 17.18 -28.21
N LEU A 131 4.11 16.94 -29.00
CA LEU A 131 5.49 17.04 -28.53
C LEU A 131 5.86 18.48 -28.12
N LYS A 132 5.44 19.49 -28.89
CA LYS A 132 5.68 20.91 -28.57
C LYS A 132 4.98 21.35 -27.28
N LYS A 133 3.86 20.72 -26.93
CA LYS A 133 3.09 21.00 -25.71
C LYS A 133 3.42 20.02 -24.56
N GLY A 134 4.40 19.14 -24.72
CA GLY A 134 4.82 18.20 -23.68
C GLY A 134 3.76 17.16 -23.31
N VAL A 135 2.80 16.90 -24.20
CA VAL A 135 1.71 15.95 -23.97
C VAL A 135 1.80 14.75 -24.90
N ASN A 136 1.29 13.61 -24.45
CA ASN A 136 1.15 12.43 -25.30
C ASN A 136 0.11 12.71 -26.42
N GLU A 137 0.32 12.16 -27.61
CA GLU A 137 -0.62 12.22 -28.73
C GLU A 137 -2.04 11.75 -28.33
N TYR A 138 -2.12 10.75 -27.45
CA TYR A 138 -3.40 10.26 -26.93
C TYR A 138 -4.13 11.32 -26.09
N THR A 139 -3.40 12.07 -25.27
CA THR A 139 -3.93 13.16 -24.45
C THR A 139 -4.43 14.31 -25.32
N LEU A 140 -3.65 14.72 -26.34
CA LEU A 140 -4.08 15.73 -27.31
C LEU A 140 -5.32 15.28 -28.10
N ARG A 141 -5.41 14.00 -28.45
CA ARG A 141 -6.58 13.42 -29.13
C ARG A 141 -7.84 13.49 -28.25
N ASN A 142 -7.72 13.15 -26.97
CA ASN A 142 -8.84 13.23 -26.02
C ASN A 142 -9.26 14.69 -25.78
N TRP A 143 -8.31 15.61 -25.62
CA TRP A 143 -8.58 17.04 -25.51
C TRP A 143 -9.35 17.58 -26.73
N LYS A 144 -8.99 17.16 -27.95
CA LYS A 144 -9.74 17.54 -29.18
C LYS A 144 -11.19 17.09 -29.16
N TYR A 145 -11.45 15.88 -28.66
CA TYR A 145 -12.81 15.36 -28.50
C TYR A 145 -13.61 16.15 -27.46
N GLN A 146 -13.00 16.43 -26.30
CA GLN A 146 -13.64 17.20 -25.22
C GLN A 146 -13.95 18.64 -25.66
N ASN A 147 -13.05 19.27 -26.41
CA ASN A 147 -13.19 20.64 -26.89
C ASN A 147 -13.93 20.75 -28.24
N ARG A 148 -14.53 19.66 -28.74
CA ARG A 148 -15.30 19.61 -30.01
C ARG A 148 -14.54 20.19 -31.21
N ILE A 149 -13.21 20.06 -31.22
CA ILE A 149 -12.36 20.50 -32.32
C ILE A 149 -12.66 19.63 -33.54
N LYS A 150 -13.41 20.18 -34.50
CA LYS A 150 -13.73 19.47 -35.74
C LYS A 150 -12.42 19.18 -36.48
N ALA A 151 -12.15 17.90 -36.77
CA ALA A 151 -11.06 17.50 -37.65
C ALA A 151 -11.31 18.14 -39.02
N ASN A 152 -10.69 19.30 -39.27
CA ASN A 152 -10.94 20.01 -40.50
C ASN A 152 -10.37 19.20 -41.67
N LYS A 153 -11.23 18.99 -42.67
CA LYS A 153 -10.98 18.27 -43.93
C LYS A 153 -9.58 18.58 -44.45
N LYS A 154 -8.86 17.54 -44.90
CA LYS A 154 -7.57 17.61 -45.62
C LYS A 154 -7.37 19.01 -46.21
N ALA A 155 -6.53 19.83 -45.57
CA ALA A 155 -6.16 21.12 -46.12
C ALA A 155 -5.72 20.87 -47.57
N LYS A 156 -6.43 21.45 -48.54
CA LYS A 156 -5.97 21.44 -49.93
C LYS A 156 -4.57 22.02 -49.89
N ARG A 157 -3.56 21.18 -50.15
CA ARG A 157 -2.20 21.65 -50.40
C ARG A 157 -2.33 22.78 -51.43
N PRO A 158 -1.85 24.00 -51.15
CA PRO A 158 -1.78 25.02 -52.18
C PRO A 158 -1.00 24.40 -53.34
N LYS A 159 -1.65 24.22 -54.50
CA LYS A 159 -0.91 23.99 -55.73
C LYS A 159 -0.13 25.28 -55.93
N LEU A 160 1.19 25.20 -55.81
CA LEU A 160 2.10 26.27 -56.23
C LEU A 160 1.83 26.55 -57.70
N MET A 161 0.95 27.51 -57.96
CA MET A 161 0.85 28.19 -59.24
C MET A 161 1.84 29.33 -59.16
N ALA A 162 2.95 29.17 -59.86
CA ALA A 162 3.90 30.25 -60.08
C ALA A 162 3.18 31.37 -60.84
N LYS A 163 2.67 32.36 -60.11
CA LYS A 163 2.42 33.69 -60.65
C LYS A 163 3.56 34.57 -60.16
N GLN A 164 4.54 34.73 -61.05
CA GLN A 164 5.47 35.84 -60.99
C GLN A 164 4.71 37.07 -61.44
N ASP A 165 4.10 37.77 -60.50
CA ASP A 165 3.75 39.16 -60.69
C ASP A 165 4.54 39.97 -59.66
N SER A 166 5.30 40.89 -60.21
CA SER A 166 6.24 41.81 -59.60
C SER A 166 5.58 42.70 -58.55
N GLU A 167 6.23 42.87 -57.41
CA GLU A 167 6.33 44.17 -56.73
C GLU A 167 7.55 44.15 -55.78
N THR A 168 8.54 44.99 -56.12
CA THR A 168 9.69 45.45 -55.32
C THR A 168 10.50 44.42 -54.51
N LYS A 169 11.66 44.03 -55.08
CA LYS A 169 12.75 43.32 -54.41
C LYS A 169 13.29 44.19 -53.25
N PRO A 170 13.33 43.71 -51.99
CA PRO A 170 13.99 44.44 -50.91
C PRO A 170 15.49 44.56 -51.22
N THR A 171 16.05 45.73 -50.95
CA THR A 171 17.47 46.04 -51.16
C THR A 171 18.32 45.15 -50.23
N LYS A 172 19.53 44.77 -50.66
CA LYS A 172 20.44 43.91 -49.85
C LYS A 172 20.74 44.48 -48.45
N GLU A 173 20.57 45.79 -48.28
CA GLU A 173 20.76 46.51 -47.02
C GLU A 173 19.58 46.30 -46.04
N ASP A 174 18.34 46.20 -46.53
CA ASP A 174 17.15 45.96 -45.70
C ASP A 174 17.14 44.54 -45.14
N GLN A 175 17.56 43.56 -45.95
CA GLN A 175 17.73 42.17 -45.50
C GLN A 175 18.84 42.05 -44.44
N ASN A 176 19.94 42.77 -44.61
CA ASN A 176 21.03 42.80 -43.62
C ASN A 176 20.61 43.46 -42.29
N ALA A 177 19.69 44.43 -42.33
CA ALA A 177 19.13 45.03 -41.13
C ALA A 177 18.20 44.06 -40.37
N GLU A 178 17.33 43.33 -41.08
CA GLU A 178 16.51 42.26 -40.49
C GLU A 178 17.37 41.14 -39.88
N TYR A 179 18.43 40.69 -40.57
CA TYR A 179 19.33 39.67 -40.02
C TYR A 179 20.05 40.16 -38.74
N ARG A 180 20.42 41.44 -38.67
CA ARG A 180 21.03 42.01 -37.45
C ARG A 180 20.06 42.05 -36.29
N GLN A 181 18.81 42.48 -36.52
CA GLN A 181 17.76 42.44 -35.49
C GLN A 181 17.51 41.01 -34.99
N LEU A 182 17.43 40.04 -35.90
CA LEU A 182 17.24 38.64 -35.54
C LEU A 182 18.41 38.07 -34.72
N ILE A 183 19.65 38.48 -35.04
CA ILE A 183 20.85 38.09 -34.28
C ILE A 183 20.82 38.68 -32.87
N ASP A 184 20.40 39.94 -32.70
CA ASP A 184 20.29 40.58 -31.38
C ASP A 184 19.16 39.95 -30.54
N GLU A 185 18.02 39.64 -31.15
CA GLU A 185 16.91 38.92 -30.50
C GLU A 185 17.31 37.50 -30.07
N LEU A 186 18.01 36.76 -30.94
CA LEU A 186 18.52 35.43 -30.59
C LEU A 186 19.61 35.50 -29.50
N SER A 187 20.45 36.52 -29.53
CA SER A 187 21.51 36.71 -28.52
C SER A 187 20.94 37.06 -27.15
N THR A 188 19.88 37.87 -27.10
CA THR A 188 19.16 38.19 -25.86
C THR A 188 18.43 36.97 -25.31
N ALA A 189 17.67 36.24 -26.14
CA ALA A 189 17.01 35.00 -25.74
C ALA A 189 18.00 33.94 -25.22
N LEU A 190 19.17 33.80 -25.86
CA LEU A 190 20.22 32.89 -25.41
C LEU A 190 20.78 33.27 -24.03
N ASN A 191 20.93 34.56 -23.74
CA ASN A 191 21.41 35.03 -22.45
C ASN A 191 20.36 34.86 -21.34
N ASP A 192 19.08 35.06 -21.65
CA ASP A 192 17.98 34.84 -20.71
C ASP A 192 17.84 33.35 -20.36
N GLU A 193 17.94 32.45 -21.34
CA GLU A 193 17.98 30.99 -21.10
C GLU A 193 19.20 30.58 -20.28
N LYS A 194 20.38 31.15 -20.52
CA LYS A 194 21.57 30.91 -19.69
C LYS A 194 21.37 31.38 -18.24
N LYS A 195 20.68 32.50 -18.03
CA LYS A 195 20.36 33.00 -16.70
C LYS A 195 19.35 32.08 -16.00
N SER A 196 18.30 31.65 -16.71
CA SER A 196 17.33 30.66 -16.22
C SER A 196 17.99 29.33 -15.87
N GLY A 197 18.94 28.86 -16.69
CA GLY A 197 19.74 27.67 -16.41
C GLY A 197 20.50 27.77 -15.09
N LYS A 198 21.22 28.87 -14.86
CA LYS A 198 21.94 29.11 -13.58
C LYS A 198 21.02 29.14 -12.37
N GLU A 199 19.81 29.70 -12.50
CA GLU A 199 18.82 29.71 -11.42
C GLU A 199 18.29 28.30 -11.11
N LYS A 200 18.09 27.48 -12.15
CA LYS A 200 17.72 26.06 -12.00
C LYS A 200 18.85 25.25 -11.36
N ASP A 201 20.09 25.44 -11.78
CA ASP A 201 21.25 24.76 -11.20
C ASP A 201 21.40 25.08 -9.71
N ALA A 202 21.20 26.35 -9.32
CA ALA A 202 21.22 26.76 -7.91
C ALA A 202 20.06 26.16 -7.09
N LEU A 203 18.91 25.89 -7.71
CA LEU A 203 17.80 25.18 -7.07
C LEU A 203 18.09 23.70 -6.92
N ILE A 204 18.73 23.07 -7.92
CA ILE A 204 19.16 21.67 -7.87
C ILE A 204 20.14 21.48 -6.71
N GLU A 205 21.15 22.33 -6.59
CA GLU A 205 22.13 22.26 -5.49
C GLU A 205 21.47 22.37 -4.11
N LYS A 206 20.46 23.26 -3.96
CA LYS A 206 19.67 23.37 -2.74
C LYS A 206 18.82 22.13 -2.46
N LEU A 207 18.28 21.50 -3.50
CA LEU A 207 17.49 20.27 -3.35
C LEU A 207 18.39 19.10 -2.97
N GLU A 208 19.55 18.96 -3.60
CA GLU A 208 20.55 17.94 -3.28
C GLU A 208 21.01 18.05 -1.82
N ALA A 209 21.31 19.25 -1.33
CA ALA A 209 21.64 19.48 0.08
C ALA A 209 20.52 19.01 1.02
N LYS A 210 19.25 19.31 0.68
CA LYS A 210 18.09 18.85 1.47
C LYS A 210 17.89 17.33 1.39
N VAL A 211 18.18 16.71 0.25
CA VAL A 211 18.12 15.25 0.15
C VAL A 211 19.15 14.62 1.07
N SER A 212 20.39 15.12 1.08
CA SER A 212 21.42 14.63 2.02
C SER A 212 21.05 14.84 3.49
N GLU A 213 20.42 15.97 3.84
CA GLU A 213 19.89 16.18 5.19
C GLU A 213 18.79 15.14 5.54
N LEU A 214 17.86 14.87 4.63
CA LEU A 214 16.79 13.89 4.84
C LEU A 214 17.34 12.47 4.96
N GLU A 215 18.35 12.10 4.19
CA GLU A 215 19.03 10.81 4.29
C GLU A 215 19.71 10.64 5.67
N SER A 216 20.37 11.69 6.16
CA SER A 216 20.95 11.68 7.51
C SER A 216 19.90 11.55 8.61
N ILE A 217 18.74 12.21 8.47
CA ILE A 217 17.64 12.08 9.42
C ILE A 217 17.05 10.67 9.36
N HIS A 218 16.90 10.11 8.16
CA HIS A 218 16.36 8.76 7.98
C HIS A 218 17.24 7.72 8.66
N ALA A 219 18.56 7.81 8.51
CA ALA A 219 19.50 6.94 9.21
C ALA A 219 19.38 7.05 10.73
N ALA A 220 19.24 8.26 11.28
CA ALA A 220 19.02 8.45 12.71
C ALA A 220 17.67 7.87 13.19
N CYS A 221 16.63 7.90 12.35
CA CYS A 221 15.36 7.24 12.66
C CYS A 221 15.51 5.71 12.68
N ASP A 222 16.25 5.13 11.75
CA ASP A 222 16.50 3.68 11.71
C ASP A 222 17.25 3.20 12.97
N ASP A 223 18.24 3.98 13.43
CA ASP A 223 18.97 3.71 14.67
C ASP A 223 18.02 3.71 15.88
N VAL A 224 17.16 4.74 16.01
CA VAL A 224 16.17 4.84 17.08
C VAL A 224 15.13 3.71 17.02
N GLU A 225 14.70 3.31 15.82
CA GLU A 225 13.79 2.17 15.67
C GLU A 225 14.44 0.87 16.14
N SER A 226 15.73 0.66 15.86
CA SER A 226 16.48 -0.50 16.33
C SER A 226 16.60 -0.54 17.87
N GLU A 227 16.86 0.60 18.52
CA GLU A 227 16.88 0.71 19.98
C GLU A 227 15.51 0.44 20.58
N LEU A 228 14.44 0.98 19.97
CA LEU A 228 13.06 0.72 20.39
C LEU A 228 12.68 -0.75 20.26
N THR A 229 13.17 -1.46 19.24
CA THR A 229 12.94 -2.91 19.12
C THR A 229 13.62 -3.68 20.24
N SER A 230 14.89 -3.37 20.53
CA SER A 230 15.65 -3.99 21.62
C SER A 230 14.97 -3.77 22.98
N LEU A 231 14.56 -2.54 23.28
CA LEU A 231 13.84 -2.21 24.52
C LEU A 231 12.48 -2.91 24.63
N ARG A 232 11.78 -3.12 23.51
CA ARG A 232 10.52 -3.87 23.51
C ARG A 232 10.74 -5.34 23.85
N GLU A 233 11.81 -5.94 23.34
CA GLU A 233 12.19 -7.32 23.64
C GLU A 233 12.57 -7.48 25.12
N GLU A 234 13.41 -6.59 25.66
CA GLU A 234 13.75 -6.57 27.09
C GLU A 234 12.50 -6.46 27.96
N ARG A 235 11.60 -5.51 27.66
CA ARG A 235 10.35 -5.33 28.39
C ARG A 235 9.45 -6.56 28.33
N ASN A 236 9.42 -7.28 27.20
CA ASN A 236 8.65 -8.52 27.09
C ASN A 236 9.29 -9.64 27.93
N ASN A 237 10.61 -9.78 27.90
CA ASN A 237 11.33 -10.74 28.73
C ASN A 237 11.07 -10.49 30.23
N TYR A 238 11.16 -9.25 30.70
CA TYR A 238 10.83 -8.91 32.09
C TYR A 238 9.36 -9.18 32.43
N ARG A 239 8.44 -8.94 31.49
CA ARG A 239 7.02 -9.25 31.68
C ARG A 239 6.78 -10.75 31.86
N ASP A 240 7.45 -11.56 31.06
CA ASP A 240 7.32 -13.02 31.12
C ASP A 240 7.89 -13.55 32.45
N GLN A 241 9.06 -13.06 32.87
CA GLN A 241 9.63 -13.38 34.19
C GLN A 241 8.69 -12.99 35.36
N LEU A 242 8.01 -11.84 35.27
CA LEU A 242 7.02 -11.43 36.27
C LEU A 242 5.79 -12.34 36.29
N LEU A 243 5.38 -12.89 35.14
CA LEU A 243 4.27 -13.83 35.07
C LEU A 243 4.64 -15.19 35.66
N ASP A 244 5.85 -15.67 35.37
CA ASP A 244 6.36 -16.93 35.91
C ASP A 244 6.51 -16.87 37.43
N THR A 245 7.17 -15.83 37.94
CA THR A 245 7.32 -15.62 39.39
C THR A 245 5.97 -15.45 40.10
N ARG A 246 4.99 -14.78 39.47
CA ARG A 246 3.63 -14.71 40.00
C ARG A 246 2.96 -16.08 40.04
N HIS A 247 3.15 -16.92 39.03
CA HIS A 247 2.61 -18.26 39.00
C HIS A 247 3.21 -19.12 40.13
N GLU A 248 4.53 -19.07 40.30
CA GLU A 248 5.25 -19.75 41.39
C GLU A 248 4.73 -19.32 42.77
N LEU A 249 4.58 -18.01 43.01
CA LEU A 249 4.02 -17.49 44.25
C LEU A 249 2.60 -18.03 44.51
N THR A 250 1.77 -18.10 43.48
CA THR A 250 0.40 -18.62 43.60
C THR A 250 0.41 -20.11 43.98
N GLN A 251 1.33 -20.91 43.42
CA GLN A 251 1.50 -22.31 43.80
C GLN A 251 1.99 -22.46 45.24
N LEU A 252 2.94 -21.63 45.66
CA LEU A 252 3.44 -21.61 47.03
C LEU A 252 2.35 -21.24 48.03
N ASP A 253 1.55 -20.21 47.76
CA ASP A 253 0.42 -19.81 48.62
C ASP A 253 -0.58 -20.96 48.80
N TYR A 254 -0.92 -21.64 47.70
CA TYR A 254 -1.79 -22.82 47.75
C TYR A 254 -1.19 -23.95 48.61
N SER A 255 0.09 -24.24 48.44
CA SER A 255 0.78 -25.26 49.24
C SER A 255 0.81 -24.90 50.73
N HIS A 256 1.07 -23.63 51.05
CA HIS A 256 1.15 -23.14 52.40
C HIS A 256 -0.21 -23.21 53.11
N GLU A 257 -1.29 -22.89 52.39
CA GLU A 257 -2.64 -23.03 52.93
C GLU A 257 -3.03 -24.49 53.20
N ASN A 258 -2.60 -25.43 52.36
CA ASN A 258 -2.82 -26.86 52.60
C ASN A 258 -2.04 -27.35 53.83
N ILE A 259 -0.75 -27.00 53.93
CA ILE A 259 0.09 -27.34 55.08
C ILE A 259 -0.51 -26.75 56.36
N LYS A 260 -1.00 -25.51 56.32
CA LYS A 260 -1.68 -24.87 57.45
C LYS A 260 -2.91 -25.68 57.91
N LYS A 261 -3.75 -26.11 56.96
CA LYS A 261 -4.93 -26.95 57.26
C LYS A 261 -4.54 -28.31 57.87
N GLU A 262 -3.46 -28.92 57.40
CA GLU A 262 -2.96 -30.18 57.96
C GLU A 262 -2.41 -30.00 59.38
N ASN A 263 -1.62 -28.95 59.60
CA ASN A 263 -1.09 -28.62 60.93
C ASN A 263 -2.22 -28.34 61.92
N GLU A 264 -3.28 -27.62 61.53
CA GLU A 264 -4.45 -27.39 62.37
C GLU A 264 -5.16 -28.69 62.76
N LYS A 265 -5.26 -29.66 61.84
CA LYS A 265 -5.80 -31.00 62.14
C LYS A 265 -4.90 -31.75 63.11
N MET A 266 -3.59 -31.71 62.89
CA MET A 266 -2.61 -32.38 63.74
C MET A 266 -2.62 -31.83 65.16
N ILE A 267 -2.64 -30.50 65.32
CA ILE A 267 -2.75 -29.82 66.63
C ILE A 267 -4.02 -30.28 67.38
N LYS A 268 -5.18 -30.33 66.70
CA LYS A 268 -6.43 -30.82 67.31
C LYS A 268 -6.31 -32.29 67.75
N SER A 269 -5.70 -33.14 66.93
CA SER A 269 -5.50 -34.55 67.27
C SER A 269 -4.56 -34.74 68.46
N MET A 270 -3.48 -33.95 68.53
CA MET A 270 -2.54 -33.98 69.66
C MET A 270 -3.22 -33.54 70.96
N ALA A 271 -3.99 -32.46 70.92
CA ALA A 271 -4.74 -32.00 72.09
C ALA A 271 -5.71 -33.08 72.61
N LEU A 272 -6.36 -33.82 71.70
CA LEU A 272 -7.23 -34.94 72.08
C LEU A 272 -6.42 -36.07 72.76
N TYR A 273 -5.30 -36.49 72.19
CA TYR A 273 -4.43 -37.49 72.82
C TYR A 273 -3.86 -37.03 74.17
N GLU A 274 -3.57 -35.74 74.35
CA GLU A 274 -3.14 -35.20 75.63
C GLU A 274 -4.25 -35.33 76.68
N THR A 275 -5.50 -35.00 76.32
CA THR A 275 -6.65 -35.15 77.23
C THR A 275 -6.91 -36.61 77.60
N GLU A 276 -6.85 -37.53 76.63
CA GLU A 276 -7.01 -38.97 76.87
C GLU A 276 -5.90 -39.51 77.77
N ASN A 277 -4.65 -39.13 77.52
CA ASN A 277 -3.51 -39.51 78.37
C ASN A 277 -3.65 -38.97 79.80
N MET A 278 -4.16 -37.75 79.98
CA MET A 278 -4.43 -37.22 81.31
C MET A 278 -5.48 -38.05 82.04
N ALA A 279 -6.59 -38.37 81.38
CA ALA A 279 -7.65 -39.21 81.96
C ALA A 279 -7.13 -40.62 82.32
N MET A 280 -6.33 -41.24 81.44
CA MET A 280 -5.72 -42.55 81.72
C MET A 280 -4.78 -42.51 82.92
N ARG A 281 -3.99 -41.44 83.08
CA ARG A 281 -3.13 -41.25 84.26
C ARG A 281 -3.94 -41.09 85.54
N GLU A 282 -5.08 -40.40 85.50
CA GLU A 282 -5.99 -40.31 86.66
C GLU A 282 -6.60 -41.65 87.02
N LEU A 283 -7.08 -42.42 86.04
CA LEU A 283 -7.62 -43.77 86.28
C LEU A 283 -6.58 -44.69 86.91
N LEU A 284 -5.33 -44.66 86.40
CA LEU A 284 -4.22 -45.41 86.99
C LEU A 284 -3.95 -45.01 88.45
N ARG A 285 -4.04 -43.71 88.79
CA ARG A 285 -3.91 -43.23 90.17
C ARG A 285 -5.03 -43.72 91.10
N LEU A 286 -6.24 -43.92 90.58
CA LEU A 286 -7.36 -44.47 91.37
C LEU A 286 -7.27 -45.98 91.56
N TRP A 287 -6.51 -46.67 90.70
CA TRP A 287 -6.39 -48.13 90.73
C TRP A 287 -5.27 -48.65 91.63
N ILE A 288 -4.23 -47.83 91.85
CA ILE A 288 -3.11 -48.07 92.78
C ILE A 288 -3.51 -47.60 94.18
#